data_AF-A0A4S0KBF3-F1
#
_entry.id   AF-A0A4S0KBF3-F1
#
_cell.length_a   1.000
_cell.length_b   1.000
_cell.length_c   1.000
_cell.angle_alpha   90.00
_cell.angle_beta   90.00
_cell.angle_gamma   90.00
#
_symmetry.space_group_name_H-M   'P 1'
#
loop_
_entity.id
_entity.type
_entity.pdbx_description
1 polymer ?
#
loop_
_entity_poly.entity_id
_entity_poly.type
_entity_poly.pdbx_seq_one_letter_code
_entity_poly.pdbx_strand_id
1 'polypeptide(L)'
;MLHPEAVTRNAFGDANYYNLCPSNLDARAYVRALIADISYSYKPDRIELESPSFMGFAHEYHHEKDGVGLTPEEDFLLSLCFCPSCLVRAAKAGINGEAARKVVRQWIAETCEREVPERRFPEFPAAGLDLFRPWPELHAYLIWRFEPVTSLVTELREAAHPATRVVIIDLKEGWQGGCDLAALGKVCDGAILCAYDMQADDVASLMATGRSVLGSGKFLGTGYRLFYPEMSGPQVLASKVKPALTPDVDGINFYNYGLVPAARLDWVKAALAA
;
A
#
# COMPACT_ATOMS: atom_id res chain seq x y z
N MET A 1 6.52 -21.35 -10.65
CA MET A 1 7.28 -20.14 -10.26
C MET A 1 8.41 -20.52 -9.32
N LEU A 2 9.53 -19.79 -9.36
CA LEU A 2 10.67 -20.00 -8.47
C LEU A 2 10.41 -19.27 -7.12
N HIS A 3 10.97 -19.79 -6.03
CA HIS A 3 10.91 -19.22 -4.67
C HIS A 3 9.50 -18.97 -4.06
N PRO A 4 8.57 -19.95 -4.10
CA PRO A 4 7.25 -19.82 -3.48
C PRO A 4 7.26 -19.64 -1.95
N GLU A 5 8.39 -19.88 -1.28
CA GLU A 5 8.62 -19.64 0.14
C GLU A 5 8.81 -18.17 0.52
N ALA A 6 9.18 -17.32 -0.47
CA ALA A 6 9.48 -15.91 -0.25
C ALA A 6 8.24 -15.00 -0.33
N VAL A 7 7.12 -15.52 -0.83
CA VAL A 7 5.89 -14.74 -1.07
C VAL A 7 4.92 -14.79 0.10
N THR A 8 4.00 -13.84 0.14
CA THR A 8 2.91 -13.85 1.12
C THR A 8 1.97 -15.03 0.90
N ARG A 9 1.29 -15.45 1.99
CA ARG A 9 0.34 -16.57 1.94
C ARG A 9 -0.93 -16.27 2.70
N ASN A 10 -2.09 -16.50 2.09
CA ASN A 10 -3.38 -16.24 2.74
C ASN A 10 -3.64 -17.18 3.95
N ALA A 11 -4.79 -17.05 4.62
CA ALA A 11 -5.14 -17.88 5.78
C ALA A 11 -5.26 -19.39 5.47
N PHE A 12 -5.43 -19.76 4.20
CA PHE A 12 -5.49 -21.15 3.72
C PHE A 12 -4.12 -21.72 3.36
N GLY A 13 -3.11 -20.86 3.24
CA GLY A 13 -1.74 -21.22 2.86
C GLY A 13 -1.43 -21.03 1.38
N ASP A 14 -2.38 -20.51 0.59
CA ASP A 14 -2.19 -20.25 -0.84
C ASP A 14 -1.19 -19.13 -1.04
N ALA A 15 -0.33 -19.25 -2.05
CA ALA A 15 0.73 -18.29 -2.34
C ALA A 15 0.25 -17.14 -3.22
N ASN A 16 0.50 -15.91 -2.78
CA ASN A 16 0.26 -14.69 -3.54
C ASN A 16 1.56 -14.31 -4.27
N TYR A 17 1.78 -14.92 -5.43
CA TYR A 17 3.07 -14.86 -6.13
C TYR A 17 3.53 -13.47 -6.59
N TYR A 18 2.60 -12.52 -6.67
CA TYR A 18 2.87 -11.13 -7.00
C TYR A 18 3.46 -10.34 -5.82
N ASN A 19 3.49 -10.89 -4.60
CA ASN A 19 3.81 -10.14 -3.38
C ASN A 19 4.87 -10.86 -2.53
N LEU A 20 6.11 -10.37 -2.60
CA LEU A 20 7.20 -10.78 -1.72
C LEU A 20 6.90 -10.39 -0.27
N CYS A 21 7.06 -11.33 0.66
CA CYS A 21 6.68 -11.09 2.05
C CYS A 21 7.66 -10.15 2.77
N PRO A 22 7.21 -9.02 3.34
CA PRO A 22 8.06 -8.12 4.13
C PRO A 22 8.71 -8.78 5.36
N SER A 23 8.16 -9.90 5.83
CA SER A 23 8.72 -10.68 6.95
C SER A 23 9.74 -11.75 6.53
N ASN A 24 9.83 -12.10 5.25
CA ASN A 24 10.74 -13.15 4.77
C ASN A 24 12.17 -12.59 4.58
N LEU A 25 13.17 -13.21 5.21
CA LEU A 25 14.54 -12.70 5.22
C LEU A 25 15.19 -12.67 3.83
N ASP A 26 14.91 -13.65 2.97
CA ASP A 26 15.48 -13.70 1.63
C ASP A 26 14.86 -12.62 0.73
N ALA A 27 13.54 -12.40 0.85
CA ALA A 27 12.86 -11.30 0.17
C ALA A 27 13.43 -9.93 0.60
N ARG A 28 13.63 -9.72 1.91
CA ARG A 28 14.24 -8.50 2.45
C ARG A 28 15.68 -8.31 1.95
N ALA A 29 16.48 -9.37 1.98
CA ALA A 29 17.86 -9.33 1.51
C ALA A 29 17.94 -8.98 0.02
N TYR A 30 17.05 -9.53 -0.80
CA TYR A 30 16.94 -9.21 -2.22
C TYR A 30 16.65 -7.72 -2.46
N VAL A 31 15.58 -7.18 -1.85
CA VAL A 31 15.21 -5.78 -2.06
C VAL A 31 16.28 -4.83 -1.50
N ARG A 32 16.87 -5.16 -0.36
CA ARG A 32 17.98 -4.37 0.22
C ARG A 32 19.19 -4.32 -0.70
N ALA A 33 19.58 -5.45 -1.29
CA ALA A 33 20.69 -5.51 -2.24
C ALA A 33 20.39 -4.69 -3.50
N LEU A 34 19.15 -4.76 -4.02
CA LEU A 34 18.71 -3.99 -5.18
C LEU A 34 18.77 -2.48 -4.91
N ILE A 35 18.28 -2.02 -3.76
CA ILE A 35 18.31 -0.61 -3.36
C ILE A 35 19.75 -0.11 -3.20
N ALA A 36 20.61 -0.89 -2.56
CA ALA A 36 22.03 -0.55 -2.42
C ALA A 36 22.70 -0.43 -3.80
N ASP A 37 22.55 -1.42 -4.68
CA ASP A 37 23.15 -1.39 -6.01
C ASP A 37 22.66 -0.19 -6.83
N ILE A 38 21.35 0.03 -6.92
CA ILE A 38 20.79 1.15 -7.68
C ILE A 38 21.31 2.49 -7.14
N SER A 39 21.30 2.68 -5.81
CA SER A 39 21.67 3.96 -5.21
C SER A 39 23.16 4.28 -5.30
N TYR A 40 24.05 3.28 -5.25
CA TYR A 40 25.49 3.51 -5.36
C TYR A 40 25.99 3.54 -6.81
N SER A 41 25.42 2.70 -7.68
CA SER A 41 25.83 2.57 -9.09
C SER A 41 25.31 3.72 -9.95
N TYR A 42 24.06 4.15 -9.74
CA TYR A 42 23.42 5.19 -10.57
C TYR A 42 23.21 6.53 -9.85
N LYS A 43 23.25 6.55 -8.51
CA LYS A 43 23.08 7.76 -7.67
C LYS A 43 21.89 8.63 -8.08
N PRO A 44 20.67 8.07 -8.18
CA PRO A 44 19.49 8.87 -8.45
C PRO A 44 19.22 9.84 -7.29
N ASP A 45 18.55 10.95 -7.58
CA ASP A 45 18.11 11.90 -6.54
C ASP A 45 17.11 11.27 -5.56
N ARG A 46 16.37 10.25 -6.02
CA ARG A 46 15.35 9.55 -5.24
C ARG A 46 15.10 8.15 -5.77
N ILE A 47 14.80 7.23 -4.86
CA ILE A 47 14.12 5.96 -5.12
C ILE A 47 12.72 6.04 -4.53
N GLU A 48 11.73 5.73 -5.35
CA GLU A 48 10.32 5.66 -4.96
C GLU A 48 9.95 4.19 -4.78
N LEU A 49 9.67 3.78 -3.54
CA LEU A 49 9.30 2.42 -3.20
C LEU A 49 7.82 2.22 -3.48
N GLU A 50 7.50 1.58 -4.59
CA GLU A 50 6.13 1.19 -4.92
C GLU A 50 5.76 -0.08 -4.13
N SER A 51 4.84 0.07 -3.17
CA SER A 51 4.29 -1.01 -2.35
C SER A 51 5.32 -1.87 -1.59
N PRO A 52 6.18 -1.31 -0.71
CA PRO A 52 7.05 -2.08 0.18
C PRO A 52 6.27 -2.75 1.34
N SER A 53 5.08 -3.29 1.04
CA SER A 53 4.00 -3.57 1.99
C SER A 53 3.28 -4.88 1.65
N PHE A 54 2.28 -5.26 2.44
CA PHE A 54 1.40 -6.38 2.11
C PHE A 54 0.37 -5.94 1.07
N MET A 55 0.50 -6.38 -0.17
CA MET A 55 -0.45 -6.08 -1.24
C MET A 55 -1.82 -6.77 -1.04
N GLY A 56 -2.88 -6.18 -1.62
CA GLY A 56 -4.25 -6.70 -1.61
C GLY A 56 -4.42 -8.03 -2.35
N PHE A 57 -5.58 -8.67 -2.20
CA PHE A 57 -5.85 -9.97 -2.83
C PHE A 57 -6.12 -9.83 -4.33
N ALA A 58 -7.05 -8.96 -4.72
CA ALA A 58 -7.28 -8.60 -6.11
C ALA A 58 -6.10 -7.79 -6.65
N HIS A 59 -5.28 -8.41 -7.50
CA HIS A 59 -4.06 -7.78 -8.04
C HIS A 59 -3.89 -7.96 -9.56
N GLU A 60 -4.92 -8.47 -10.25
CA GLU A 60 -4.93 -8.72 -11.70
C GLU A 60 -3.81 -9.67 -12.17
N TYR A 61 -3.21 -10.42 -11.26
CA TYR A 61 -2.21 -11.44 -11.51
C TYR A 61 -2.85 -12.75 -11.99
N HIS A 62 -2.51 -13.18 -13.22
CA HIS A 62 -2.97 -14.46 -13.79
C HIS A 62 -4.50 -14.63 -13.90
N HIS A 63 -5.24 -13.53 -14.03
CA HIS A 63 -6.70 -13.52 -14.24
C HIS A 63 -7.49 -14.08 -13.05
N GLU A 64 -7.34 -13.48 -11.87
CA GLU A 64 -8.08 -13.88 -10.67
C GLU A 64 -9.60 -13.83 -10.91
N LYS A 65 -10.29 -14.83 -10.35
CA LYS A 65 -11.76 -14.93 -10.36
C LYS A 65 -12.19 -15.46 -9.01
N ASP A 66 -13.03 -14.73 -8.30
CA ASP A 66 -13.57 -15.17 -7.02
C ASP A 66 -14.89 -15.93 -7.19
N GLY A 67 -15.77 -15.46 -8.08
CA GLY A 67 -17.07 -16.07 -8.37
C GLY A 67 -18.08 -16.03 -7.21
N VAL A 68 -17.71 -15.47 -6.06
CA VAL A 68 -18.53 -15.42 -4.83
C VAL A 68 -18.92 -14.00 -4.46
N GLY A 69 -18.46 -13.00 -5.22
CA GLY A 69 -18.70 -11.58 -5.02
C GLY A 69 -18.03 -11.05 -3.75
N LEU A 70 -16.71 -11.22 -3.65
CA LEU A 70 -15.95 -10.75 -2.48
C LEU A 70 -16.22 -9.27 -2.19
N THR A 71 -16.59 -9.01 -0.94
CA THR A 71 -16.71 -7.66 -0.40
C THR A 71 -15.33 -7.06 -0.08
N PRO A 72 -15.20 -5.73 0.04
CA PRO A 72 -13.90 -5.11 0.37
C PRO A 72 -13.22 -5.65 1.64
N GLU A 73 -13.96 -6.02 2.69
CA GLU A 73 -13.36 -6.64 3.88
C GLU A 73 -12.86 -8.06 3.62
N GLU A 74 -13.52 -8.80 2.73
CA GLU A 74 -13.12 -10.17 2.38
C GLU A 74 -11.88 -10.18 1.48
N ASP A 75 -11.78 -9.24 0.54
CA ASP A 75 -10.55 -9.01 -0.23
C ASP A 75 -9.36 -8.70 0.72
N PHE A 76 -9.58 -7.78 1.66
CA PHE A 76 -8.59 -7.46 2.68
C PHE A 76 -8.21 -8.68 3.54
N LEU A 77 -9.19 -9.45 4.02
CA LEU A 77 -8.95 -10.65 4.84
C LEU A 77 -8.17 -11.73 4.08
N LEU A 78 -8.44 -11.91 2.78
CA LEU A 78 -7.68 -12.80 1.90
C LEU A 78 -6.25 -12.31 1.63
N SER A 79 -6.02 -11.00 1.67
CA SER A 79 -4.68 -10.41 1.52
C SER A 79 -3.76 -10.64 2.74
N LEU A 80 -4.32 -10.99 3.90
CA LEU A 80 -3.54 -11.15 5.12
C LEU A 80 -2.54 -12.31 5.01
N CYS A 81 -1.26 -12.00 5.26
CA CYS A 81 -0.19 -12.97 5.16
C CYS A 81 -0.04 -13.78 6.46
N PHE A 82 -0.13 -15.10 6.37
CA PHE A 82 0.13 -16.10 7.41
C PHE A 82 1.24 -17.08 7.00
N CYS A 83 2.21 -16.63 6.18
CA CYS A 83 3.36 -17.46 5.83
C CYS A 83 4.23 -17.78 7.07
N PRO A 84 5.08 -18.83 7.01
CA PRO A 84 5.92 -19.21 8.16
C PRO A 84 6.74 -18.05 8.73
N SER A 85 7.28 -17.18 7.89
CA SER A 85 8.07 -16.02 8.31
C SER A 85 7.24 -15.01 9.11
N CYS A 86 6.00 -14.72 8.68
CA CYS A 86 5.10 -13.86 9.44
C CYS A 86 4.71 -14.47 10.79
N LEU A 87 4.32 -15.75 10.81
CA LEU A 87 3.90 -16.43 12.04
C LEU A 87 5.02 -16.50 13.08
N VAL A 88 6.24 -16.84 12.65
CA VAL A 88 7.43 -16.86 13.53
C VAL A 88 7.74 -15.46 14.05
N ARG A 89 7.69 -14.44 13.20
CA ARG A 89 7.99 -13.05 13.57
C ARG A 89 6.94 -12.47 14.52
N ALA A 90 5.66 -12.71 14.26
CA ALA A 90 4.55 -12.33 15.14
C ALA A 90 4.65 -13.01 16.51
N ALA A 91 4.95 -14.31 16.55
CA ALA A 91 5.12 -15.04 17.81
C ALA A 91 6.27 -14.48 18.66
N LYS A 92 7.38 -14.06 18.05
CA LYS A 92 8.48 -13.37 18.75
C LYS A 92 8.07 -12.04 19.36
N ALA A 93 7.05 -11.38 18.79
CA ALA A 93 6.45 -10.15 19.33
C ALA A 93 5.32 -10.43 20.34
N GLY A 94 5.07 -11.69 20.73
CA GLY A 94 4.00 -12.08 21.64
C GLY A 94 2.60 -12.08 21.00
N ILE A 95 2.51 -12.10 19.66
CA ILE A 95 1.26 -12.03 18.92
C ILE A 95 0.86 -13.42 18.43
N ASN A 96 -0.37 -13.85 18.71
CA ASN A 96 -0.86 -15.16 18.29
C ASN A 96 -1.42 -15.14 16.86
N GLY A 97 -0.51 -15.14 15.88
CA GLY A 97 -0.87 -15.16 14.45
C GLY A 97 -1.71 -16.37 14.04
N GLU A 98 -1.56 -17.53 14.68
CA GLU A 98 -2.38 -18.72 14.38
C GLU A 98 -3.83 -18.57 14.85
N ALA A 99 -4.06 -17.90 16.00
CA ALA A 99 -5.42 -17.58 16.43
C ALA A 99 -6.09 -16.59 15.46
N ALA A 100 -5.37 -15.55 15.03
CA ALA A 100 -5.85 -14.64 13.99
C ALA A 100 -6.16 -15.38 12.69
N ARG A 101 -5.26 -16.27 12.23
CA ARG A 101 -5.43 -17.10 11.04
C ARG A 101 -6.70 -17.93 11.10
N LYS A 102 -6.99 -18.54 12.25
CA LYS A 102 -8.19 -19.37 12.46
C LYS A 102 -9.47 -18.56 12.27
N VAL A 103 -9.52 -17.34 12.83
CA VAL A 103 -10.66 -16.43 12.67
C VAL A 103 -10.86 -16.04 11.20
N VAL A 104 -9.79 -15.62 10.54
CA VAL A 104 -9.84 -15.22 9.13
C VAL A 104 -10.27 -16.38 8.23
N ARG A 105 -9.66 -17.56 8.43
CA ARG A 105 -10.02 -18.78 7.68
C ARG A 105 -11.50 -19.14 7.87
N GLN A 106 -12.00 -19.04 9.10
CA GLN A 106 -13.41 -19.31 9.39
C GLN A 106 -14.32 -18.32 8.63
N TRP A 107 -14.05 -17.03 8.71
CA TRP A 107 -14.90 -16.03 8.04
C TRP A 107 -14.91 -16.16 6.53
N ILE A 108 -13.76 -16.43 5.92
CA ILE A 108 -13.71 -16.66 4.47
C ILE A 108 -14.45 -17.95 4.08
N ALA A 109 -14.35 -19.01 4.89
CA ALA A 109 -15.14 -20.23 4.64
C ALA A 109 -16.65 -19.93 4.69
N GLU A 110 -17.11 -19.19 5.70
CA GLU A 110 -18.50 -18.73 5.81
C GLU A 110 -18.90 -17.89 4.59
N THR A 111 -18.04 -16.98 4.12
CA THR A 111 -18.27 -16.17 2.91
C THR A 111 -18.53 -17.05 1.69
N CYS A 112 -17.74 -18.11 1.49
CA CYS A 112 -17.86 -19.01 0.34
C CYS A 112 -19.11 -19.92 0.39
N GLU A 113 -19.78 -20.03 1.54
CA GLU A 113 -20.99 -20.85 1.71
C GLU A 113 -22.29 -20.05 1.47
N ARG A 114 -22.22 -18.72 1.30
CA ARG A 114 -23.41 -17.88 1.11
C ARG A 114 -23.94 -17.94 -0.32
N GLU A 115 -25.26 -17.82 -0.45
CA GLU A 115 -25.94 -17.70 -1.75
C GLU A 115 -25.66 -16.35 -2.42
N VAL A 116 -25.61 -15.28 -1.61
CA VAL A 116 -25.35 -13.91 -2.07
C VAL A 116 -24.31 -13.21 -1.18
N PRO A 117 -23.52 -12.28 -1.74
CA PRO A 117 -22.59 -11.46 -0.96
C PRO A 117 -23.30 -10.64 0.11
N GLU A 118 -22.71 -10.58 1.31
CA GLU A 118 -23.19 -9.74 2.40
C GLU A 118 -22.01 -9.11 3.14
N ARG A 119 -22.13 -7.82 3.47
CA ARG A 119 -21.09 -7.10 4.21
C ARG A 119 -21.17 -7.48 5.68
N ARG A 120 -20.10 -8.09 6.22
CA ARG A 120 -19.94 -8.29 7.66
C ARG A 120 -19.70 -6.96 8.35
N PHE A 121 -19.01 -6.05 7.66
CA PHE A 121 -18.64 -4.74 8.19
C PHE A 121 -19.01 -3.64 7.19
N PRO A 122 -20.25 -3.10 7.27
CA PRO A 122 -20.69 -2.04 6.37
C PRO A 122 -19.74 -0.84 6.30
N GLU A 123 -19.14 -0.47 7.45
CA GLU A 123 -18.23 0.67 7.59
C GLU A 123 -16.77 0.40 7.13
N PHE A 124 -16.45 -0.78 6.60
CA PHE A 124 -15.09 -1.06 6.12
C PHE A 124 -14.82 -0.37 4.76
N PRO A 125 -13.68 0.29 4.53
CA PRO A 125 -12.52 0.41 5.40
C PRO A 125 -12.54 1.66 6.31
N ALA A 126 -13.56 2.52 6.22
CA ALA A 126 -13.60 3.82 6.89
C ALA A 126 -13.47 3.74 8.43
N ALA A 127 -13.98 2.68 9.06
CA ALA A 127 -13.83 2.44 10.51
C ALA A 127 -12.40 2.02 10.94
N GLY A 128 -11.50 1.73 10.00
CA GLY A 128 -10.12 1.36 10.25
C GLY A 128 -9.96 0.10 11.11
N LEU A 129 -8.85 0.04 11.86
CA LEU A 129 -8.52 -1.11 12.72
C LEU A 129 -9.47 -1.28 13.91
N ASP A 130 -10.14 -0.21 14.35
CA ASP A 130 -11.01 -0.23 15.53
C ASP A 130 -12.18 -1.20 15.37
N LEU A 131 -12.60 -1.43 14.12
CA LEU A 131 -13.58 -2.44 13.72
C LEU A 131 -13.26 -3.84 14.25
N PHE A 132 -11.97 -4.19 14.38
CA PHE A 132 -11.53 -5.53 14.76
C PHE A 132 -11.32 -5.71 16.27
N ARG A 133 -11.44 -4.66 17.08
CA ARG A 133 -11.26 -4.72 18.55
C ARG A 133 -12.01 -5.85 19.27
N PRO A 134 -13.24 -6.25 18.86
CA PRO A 134 -13.94 -7.38 19.47
C PRO A 134 -13.25 -8.75 19.27
N TRP A 135 -12.25 -8.84 18.38
CA TRP A 135 -11.44 -10.04 18.14
C TRP A 135 -9.97 -9.76 18.47
N PRO A 136 -9.57 -9.85 19.76
CA PRO A 136 -8.28 -9.34 20.24
C PRO A 136 -7.06 -9.88 19.48
N GLU A 137 -7.05 -11.18 19.17
CA GLU A 137 -5.92 -11.80 18.46
C GLU A 137 -5.80 -11.32 17.01
N LEU A 138 -6.93 -11.18 16.30
CA LEU A 138 -6.94 -10.62 14.95
C LEU A 138 -6.53 -9.15 14.99
N HIS A 139 -7.10 -8.35 15.89
CA HIS A 139 -6.75 -6.94 16.04
C HIS A 139 -5.27 -6.74 16.36
N ALA A 140 -4.72 -7.51 17.30
CA ALA A 140 -3.30 -7.47 17.64
C ALA A 140 -2.42 -7.86 16.44
N TYR A 141 -2.82 -8.88 15.67
CA TYR A 141 -2.14 -9.27 14.44
C TYR A 141 -2.16 -8.16 13.37
N LEU A 142 -3.30 -7.50 13.19
CA LEU A 142 -3.43 -6.40 12.23
C LEU A 142 -2.56 -5.20 12.61
N ILE A 143 -2.49 -4.84 13.90
CA ILE A 143 -1.57 -3.79 14.38
C ILE A 143 -0.11 -4.21 14.17
N TRP A 144 0.23 -5.46 14.50
CA TRP A 144 1.59 -5.97 14.35
C TRP A 144 2.11 -5.87 12.90
N ARG A 145 1.24 -5.98 11.89
CA ARG A 145 1.63 -5.89 10.47
C ARG A 145 2.34 -4.58 10.10
N PHE A 146 2.20 -3.51 10.89
CA PHE A 146 2.98 -2.29 10.70
C PHE A 146 4.49 -2.48 10.93
N GLU A 147 4.86 -3.41 11.81
CA GLU A 147 6.25 -3.66 12.20
C GLU A 147 7.12 -4.16 11.03
N PRO A 148 6.78 -5.26 10.32
CA PRO A 148 7.65 -5.77 9.25
C PRO A 148 7.81 -4.79 8.08
N VAL A 149 6.79 -3.97 7.80
CA VAL A 149 6.82 -2.93 6.76
C VAL A 149 7.73 -1.77 7.19
N THR A 150 7.51 -1.22 8.39
CA THR A 150 8.33 -0.13 8.92
C THR A 150 9.80 -0.54 9.03
N SER A 151 10.05 -1.76 9.53
CA SER A 151 11.42 -2.26 9.65
C SER A 151 12.05 -2.54 8.28
N LEU A 152 11.28 -2.96 7.27
CA LEU A 152 11.79 -3.11 5.89
C LEU A 152 12.25 -1.76 5.37
N VAL A 153 11.38 -0.76 5.42
CA VAL A 153 11.71 0.58 4.92
C VAL A 153 12.90 1.18 5.66
N THR A 154 13.06 0.90 6.95
CA THR A 154 14.26 1.26 7.73
C THR A 154 15.52 0.64 7.12
N GLU A 155 15.54 -0.68 6.91
CA GLU A 155 16.68 -1.39 6.30
C GLU A 155 17.00 -0.88 4.88
N LEU A 156 15.97 -0.54 4.10
CA LEU A 156 16.13 -0.02 2.75
C LEU A 156 16.74 1.39 2.78
N ARG A 157 16.29 2.26 3.70
CA ARG A 157 16.90 3.58 3.85
C ARG A 157 18.34 3.48 4.32
N GLU A 158 18.65 2.62 5.28
CA GLU A 158 20.02 2.40 5.77
C GLU A 158 20.96 1.87 4.69
N ALA A 159 20.46 1.03 3.78
CA ALA A 159 21.24 0.47 2.69
C ALA A 159 21.45 1.43 1.50
N ALA A 160 20.54 2.39 1.31
CA ALA A 160 20.63 3.35 0.22
C ALA A 160 21.71 4.41 0.48
N HIS A 161 22.39 4.83 -0.60
CA HIS A 161 23.38 5.91 -0.56
C HIS A 161 22.82 7.17 0.17
N PRO A 162 23.58 7.85 1.04
CA PRO A 162 23.07 8.99 1.83
C PRO A 162 22.52 10.16 1.00
N ALA A 163 23.05 10.37 -0.21
CA ALA A 163 22.58 11.42 -1.12
C ALA A 163 21.30 11.03 -1.92
N THR A 164 20.93 9.75 -1.97
CA THR A 164 19.71 9.29 -2.63
C THR A 164 18.59 9.28 -1.62
N ARG A 165 17.51 10.03 -1.89
CA ARG A 165 16.30 9.99 -1.06
C ARG A 165 15.56 8.66 -1.25
N VAL A 166 14.93 8.16 -0.20
CA VAL A 166 14.02 7.00 -0.26
C VAL A 166 12.65 7.45 0.20
N VAL A 167 11.66 7.37 -0.68
CA VAL A 167 10.26 7.68 -0.35
C VAL A 167 9.39 6.48 -0.61
N ILE A 168 8.26 6.37 0.09
CA ILE A 168 7.25 5.36 -0.19
C ILE A 168 6.18 5.90 -1.14
N ILE A 169 5.60 5.04 -1.96
CA ILE A 169 4.33 5.32 -2.64
C ILE A 169 3.24 4.55 -1.88
N ASP A 170 2.18 5.24 -1.50
CA ASP A 170 1.07 4.64 -0.76
C ASP A 170 -0.29 5.24 -1.15
N LEU A 171 -1.36 4.64 -0.65
CA LEU A 171 -2.75 5.08 -0.83
C LEU A 171 -3.33 5.62 0.48
N LYS A 172 -4.52 6.23 0.40
CA LYS A 172 -5.27 6.72 1.57
C LYS A 172 -5.41 5.66 2.67
N GLU A 173 -5.72 4.43 2.29
CA GLU A 173 -5.94 3.29 3.19
C GLU A 173 -4.70 2.39 3.34
N GLY A 174 -3.50 2.97 3.32
CA GLY A 174 -2.22 2.25 3.39
C GLY A 174 -2.08 1.31 4.59
N TRP A 175 -2.84 1.53 5.65
CA TRP A 175 -2.90 0.64 6.81
C TRP A 175 -3.32 -0.79 6.44
N GLN A 176 -4.12 -0.96 5.38
CA GLN A 176 -4.49 -2.28 4.87
C GLN A 176 -3.26 -3.06 4.43
N GLY A 177 -2.25 -2.39 3.87
CA GLY A 177 -0.98 -2.99 3.51
C GLY A 177 0.04 -3.09 4.65
N GLY A 178 -0.33 -2.67 5.86
CA GLY A 178 0.62 -2.57 6.96
C GLY A 178 1.50 -1.32 6.87
N CYS A 179 1.07 -0.28 6.16
CA CYS A 179 1.75 1.01 6.17
C CYS A 179 1.19 1.91 7.28
N ASP A 180 2.04 2.26 8.26
CA ASP A 180 1.78 3.37 9.19
C ASP A 180 2.57 4.59 8.68
N LEU A 181 1.87 5.56 8.09
CA LEU A 181 2.50 6.74 7.49
C LEU A 181 3.33 7.54 8.51
N ALA A 182 2.91 7.59 9.78
CA ALA A 182 3.63 8.31 10.82
C ALA A 182 4.92 7.59 11.20
N ALA A 183 4.89 6.26 11.30
CA ALA A 183 6.08 5.44 11.54
C ALA A 183 7.03 5.48 10.34
N LEU A 184 6.51 5.35 9.13
CA LEU A 184 7.26 5.39 7.89
C LEU A 184 7.93 6.74 7.66
N GLY A 185 7.24 7.85 7.93
CA GLY A 185 7.81 9.20 7.85
C GLY A 185 9.02 9.42 8.76
N LYS A 186 9.16 8.65 9.84
CA LYS A 186 10.34 8.72 10.73
C LYS A 186 11.56 8.00 10.16
N VAL A 187 11.35 6.97 9.32
CA VAL A 187 12.43 6.06 8.87
C VAL A 187 12.82 6.24 7.40
N CYS A 188 12.07 7.03 6.63
CA CYS A 188 12.39 7.38 5.25
C CYS A 188 12.29 8.90 5.00
N ASP A 189 12.54 9.33 3.77
CA ASP A 189 12.63 10.74 3.39
C ASP A 189 11.29 11.38 3.04
N GLY A 190 10.20 10.60 2.98
CA GLY A 190 8.86 11.09 2.71
C GLY A 190 7.94 10.08 2.03
N ALA A 191 6.81 10.55 1.51
CA ALA A 191 5.82 9.72 0.83
C ALA A 191 5.22 10.42 -0.41
N ILE A 192 4.74 9.60 -1.33
CA ILE A 192 3.84 9.99 -2.42
C ILE A 192 2.51 9.32 -2.13
N LEU A 193 1.46 10.10 -1.85
CA LEU A 193 0.12 9.54 -1.62
C LEU A 193 -0.70 9.65 -2.90
N CYS A 194 -1.11 8.51 -3.45
CA CYS A 194 -1.78 8.46 -4.74
C CYS A 194 -3.27 8.79 -4.61
N ALA A 195 -3.73 9.69 -5.47
CA ALA A 195 -5.08 10.24 -5.53
C ALA A 195 -5.81 9.83 -6.82
N TYR A 196 -5.62 8.59 -7.25
CA TYR A 196 -5.99 8.10 -8.59
C TYR A 196 -7.44 8.40 -8.98
N ASP A 197 -8.42 7.90 -8.21
CA ASP A 197 -9.84 8.09 -8.49
C ASP A 197 -10.58 8.91 -7.41
N MET A 198 -9.84 9.74 -6.68
CA MET A 198 -10.40 10.54 -5.59
C MET A 198 -11.12 11.79 -6.11
N GLN A 199 -12.17 12.20 -5.41
CA GLN A 199 -12.82 13.49 -5.65
C GLN A 199 -11.97 14.62 -5.07
N ALA A 200 -12.16 15.85 -5.58
CA ALA A 200 -11.32 17.00 -5.22
C ALA A 200 -11.21 17.24 -3.70
N ASP A 201 -12.34 17.17 -2.97
CA ASP A 201 -12.36 17.37 -1.51
C ASP A 201 -11.60 16.26 -0.77
N ASP A 202 -11.69 15.01 -1.26
CA ASP A 202 -10.93 13.90 -0.70
C ASP A 202 -9.43 14.06 -0.94
N VAL A 203 -9.03 14.63 -2.09
CA VAL A 203 -7.63 14.94 -2.39
C VAL A 203 -7.09 15.98 -1.42
N ALA A 204 -7.84 17.07 -1.17
CA ALA A 204 -7.45 18.09 -0.20
C ALA A 204 -7.25 17.48 1.19
N SER A 205 -8.19 16.63 1.62
CA SER A 205 -8.14 15.93 2.91
C SER A 205 -6.94 14.98 3.02
N LEU A 206 -6.66 14.21 1.97
CA LEU A 206 -5.51 13.30 1.91
C LEU A 206 -4.19 14.06 2.06
N MET A 207 -4.04 15.17 1.34
CA MET A 207 -2.81 15.97 1.33
C MET A 207 -2.62 16.75 2.63
N ALA A 208 -3.70 17.30 3.20
CA ALA A 208 -3.64 17.93 4.52
C ALA A 208 -3.25 16.93 5.62
N THR A 209 -3.84 15.73 5.59
CA THR A 209 -3.52 14.65 6.53
C THR A 209 -2.08 14.18 6.37
N GLY A 210 -1.65 13.91 5.13
CA GLY A 210 -0.29 13.50 4.82
C GLY A 210 0.74 14.51 5.32
N ARG A 211 0.52 15.81 5.07
CA ARG A 211 1.43 16.87 5.54
C ARG A 211 1.45 16.98 7.07
N SER A 212 0.28 16.87 7.72
CA SER A 212 0.17 16.88 9.18
C SER A 212 0.95 15.72 9.82
N VAL A 213 0.84 14.52 9.25
CA VAL A 213 1.48 13.30 9.75
C VAL A 213 2.99 13.27 9.49
N LEU A 214 3.43 13.63 8.27
CA LEU A 214 4.85 13.61 7.89
C LEU A 214 5.64 14.81 8.43
N GLY A 215 4.97 15.93 8.67
CA GLY A 215 5.59 17.21 9.00
C GLY A 215 6.15 17.95 7.78
N SER A 216 6.59 19.19 7.98
CA SER A 216 7.11 20.06 6.90
C SER A 216 8.50 19.68 6.40
N GLY A 217 9.28 18.92 7.16
CA GLY A 217 10.65 18.53 6.79
C GLY A 217 10.76 17.28 5.91
N LYS A 218 9.65 16.62 5.59
CA LYS A 218 9.61 15.40 4.78
C LYS A 218 9.03 15.68 3.41
N PHE A 219 9.46 14.91 2.41
CA PHE A 219 8.88 14.99 1.08
C PHE A 219 7.43 14.51 1.12
N LEU A 220 6.51 15.30 0.58
CA LEU A 220 5.14 14.89 0.32
C LEU A 220 4.82 15.15 -1.15
N GLY A 221 4.59 14.08 -1.90
CA GLY A 221 4.07 14.14 -3.25
C GLY A 221 2.67 13.57 -3.37
N THR A 222 2.04 13.81 -4.52
CA THR A 222 0.80 13.13 -4.92
C THR A 222 0.97 12.44 -6.28
N GLY A 223 0.25 11.34 -6.47
CA GLY A 223 0.26 10.54 -7.70
C GLY A 223 -1.09 10.49 -8.38
N TYR A 224 -1.12 10.65 -9.70
CA TYR A 224 -2.32 10.51 -10.53
C TYR A 224 -2.09 9.55 -11.70
N ARG A 225 -3.13 8.78 -12.05
CA ARG A 225 -3.21 8.08 -13.35
C ARG A 225 -3.94 8.99 -14.34
N LEU A 226 -3.41 9.13 -15.56
CA LEU A 226 -4.05 9.92 -16.62
C LEU A 226 -5.00 9.08 -17.49
N PHE A 227 -5.67 8.11 -16.87
CA PHE A 227 -6.43 7.07 -17.55
C PHE A 227 -7.92 7.39 -17.64
N TYR A 228 -8.59 6.82 -18.62
CA TYR A 228 -10.06 6.87 -18.70
C TYR A 228 -10.63 5.61 -18.02
N PRO A 229 -11.75 5.69 -17.27
CA PRO A 229 -12.62 6.85 -17.06
C PRO A 229 -12.24 7.80 -15.92
N GLU A 230 -11.24 7.45 -15.08
CA GLU A 230 -10.82 8.23 -13.89
C GLU A 230 -10.54 9.72 -14.18
N MET A 231 -9.96 9.99 -15.35
CA MET A 231 -9.70 11.31 -15.91
C MET A 231 -10.39 11.43 -17.27
N SER A 232 -11.67 11.80 -17.24
CA SER A 232 -12.51 11.93 -18.44
C SER A 232 -12.27 13.21 -19.26
N GLY A 233 -11.48 14.16 -18.74
CA GLY A 233 -11.11 15.38 -19.44
C GLY A 233 -10.10 16.24 -18.67
N PRO A 234 -9.53 17.29 -19.32
CA PRO A 234 -8.53 18.15 -18.69
C PRO A 234 -9.08 18.92 -17.47
N GLN A 235 -10.37 19.26 -17.47
CA GLN A 235 -11.01 19.97 -16.36
C GLN A 235 -11.11 19.09 -15.11
N VAL A 236 -11.37 17.79 -15.29
CA VAL A 236 -11.41 16.81 -14.19
C VAL A 236 -10.02 16.62 -13.60
N LEU A 237 -8.98 16.60 -14.43
CA LEU A 237 -7.62 16.56 -13.92
C LEU A 237 -7.29 17.83 -13.13
N ALA A 238 -7.55 19.01 -13.70
CA ALA A 238 -7.26 20.28 -13.04
C ALA A 238 -8.01 20.43 -11.70
N SER A 239 -9.28 20.01 -11.63
CA SER A 239 -10.06 20.06 -10.38
C SER A 239 -9.52 19.14 -9.29
N LYS A 240 -8.88 18.01 -9.65
CA LYS A 240 -8.24 17.08 -8.71
C LYS A 240 -6.81 17.50 -8.34
N VAL A 241 -6.06 18.15 -9.25
CA VAL A 241 -4.67 18.62 -9.01
C VAL A 241 -4.64 19.86 -8.12
N LYS A 242 -5.51 20.83 -8.39
CA LYS A 242 -5.58 22.09 -7.63
C LYS A 242 -5.63 21.92 -6.10
N PRO A 243 -6.52 21.08 -5.52
CA PRO A 243 -6.55 20.88 -4.08
C PRO A 243 -5.28 20.22 -3.53
N ALA A 244 -4.58 19.39 -4.33
CA ALA A 244 -3.33 18.78 -3.88
C ALA A 244 -2.19 19.78 -3.74
N LEU A 245 -2.22 20.88 -4.48
CA LEU A 245 -1.25 21.97 -4.39
C LEU A 245 -1.50 22.90 -3.19
N THR A 246 -2.62 22.73 -2.47
CA THR A 246 -2.98 23.64 -1.36
C THR A 246 -2.09 23.43 -0.14
N PRO A 247 -1.85 22.20 0.33
CA PRO A 247 -0.68 21.92 1.17
C PRO A 247 0.57 22.15 0.33
N ASP A 248 1.63 22.69 0.94
CA ASP A 248 2.94 22.82 0.30
C ASP A 248 3.47 21.41 -0.04
N VAL A 249 3.13 20.90 -1.23
CA VAL A 249 3.55 19.59 -1.74
C VAL A 249 4.81 19.76 -2.56
N ASP A 250 5.71 18.79 -2.44
CA ASP A 250 7.04 18.83 -3.04
C ASP A 250 7.05 18.30 -4.48
N GLY A 251 5.99 17.62 -4.91
CA GLY A 251 5.91 17.07 -6.27
C GLY A 251 4.58 16.42 -6.64
N ILE A 252 4.35 16.31 -7.95
CA ILE A 252 3.21 15.59 -8.52
C ILE A 252 3.71 14.61 -9.57
N ASN A 253 3.33 13.35 -9.43
CA ASN A 253 3.64 12.28 -10.37
C ASN A 253 2.42 11.96 -11.22
N PHE A 254 2.60 11.89 -12.54
CA PHE A 254 1.62 11.38 -13.49
C PHE A 254 2.10 10.03 -14.02
N TYR A 255 1.42 8.96 -13.62
CA TYR A 255 1.87 7.59 -13.82
C TYR A 255 1.66 7.12 -15.25
N ASN A 256 2.50 6.16 -15.65
CA ASN A 256 2.36 5.34 -16.85
C ASN A 256 2.37 6.14 -18.16
N TYR A 257 3.35 7.05 -18.32
CA TYR A 257 3.54 7.85 -19.53
C TYR A 257 3.39 7.06 -20.84
N GLY A 258 3.96 5.84 -20.90
CA GLY A 258 3.89 4.98 -22.09
C GLY A 258 2.48 4.52 -22.49
N LEU A 259 1.49 4.63 -21.61
CA LEU A 259 0.09 4.30 -21.85
C LEU A 259 -0.79 5.53 -22.11
N VAL A 260 -0.24 6.74 -21.94
CA VAL A 260 -0.99 8.00 -22.04
C VAL A 260 -0.89 8.55 -23.47
N PRO A 261 -2.02 8.81 -24.15
CA PRO A 261 -2.00 9.45 -25.46
C PRO A 261 -1.32 10.83 -25.39
N ALA A 262 -0.48 11.17 -26.37
CA ALA A 262 0.27 12.43 -26.39
C ALA A 262 -0.62 13.67 -26.20
N ALA A 263 -1.85 13.66 -26.74
CA ALA A 263 -2.81 14.75 -26.58
C ALA A 263 -3.22 15.05 -25.12
N ARG A 264 -3.04 14.10 -24.19
CA ARG A 264 -3.31 14.31 -22.76
C ARG A 264 -2.15 14.96 -22.00
N LEU A 265 -0.96 15.05 -22.59
CA LEU A 265 0.17 15.72 -21.95
C LEU A 265 -0.07 17.22 -21.78
N ASP A 266 -0.83 17.83 -22.71
CA ASP A 266 -1.27 19.23 -22.58
C ASP A 266 -2.19 19.44 -21.37
N TRP A 267 -2.90 18.40 -20.92
CA TRP A 267 -3.76 18.47 -19.73
C TRP A 267 -2.92 18.67 -18.47
N VAL A 268 -1.75 18.03 -18.39
CA VAL A 268 -0.81 18.19 -17.26
C VAL A 268 -0.36 19.63 -17.17
N LYS A 269 0.06 20.23 -18.29
CA LYS A 269 0.46 21.63 -18.34
C LYS A 269 -0.67 22.57 -17.88
N ALA A 270 -1.90 22.31 -18.33
CA ALA A 270 -3.06 23.09 -17.93
C ALA A 270 -3.39 22.94 -16.44
N ALA A 271 -3.33 21.72 -15.91
CA ALA A 271 -3.64 21.41 -14.51
C ALA A 271 -2.63 22.02 -13.52
N LEU A 272 -1.35 22.08 -13.89
CA LEU A 272 -0.30 22.69 -13.08
C LEU A 272 -0.30 24.23 -13.11
N ALA A 273 -1.06 24.83 -14.04
CA ALA A 273 -1.16 26.29 -14.20
C ALA A 273 -2.44 26.89 -13.57
N ALA A 274 -3.33 26.06 -13.00
CA ALA A 274 -4.68 26.41 -12.54
C ALA A 274 -4.81 26.56 -11.01
#